data_AF-B5YH26-F1
#
_entry.id   AF-B5YH26-F1
#
_cell.length_a   1.000
_cell.length_b   1.000
_cell.length_c   1.000
_cell.angle_alpha   90.00
_cell.angle_beta   90.00
_cell.angle_gamma   90.00
#
_symmetry.space_group_name_H-M   'P 1'
#
loop_
_entity.id
_entity.type
_entity.pdbx_description
1 polymer ?
#
loop_
_entity_poly.entity_id
_entity_poly.type
_entity_poly.pdbx_seq_one_letter_code
_entity_poly.pdbx_strand_id
1 'polypeptide(L)'
;MKIRKLTRRSFLKLAGAGIISLSFTKPSFAGDTAEKNFFETKVGKERLKLIKARQSGQYKDDVISREKFKMAASHENPMIKRFYSEFAHHPLSEVSEALLHTHYKARV
;
A
#
# COMPACT_ATOMS: atom_id res chain seq x y z
N MET A 1 44.74 5.48 -50.63
CA MET A 1 44.03 5.06 -49.40
C MET A 1 43.28 3.76 -49.68
N LYS A 2 43.75 2.59 -49.21
CA LYS A 2 43.10 1.29 -49.49
C LYS A 2 41.89 1.10 -48.57
N ILE A 3 40.69 1.13 -49.13
CA ILE A 3 39.45 0.78 -48.42
C ILE A 3 39.52 -0.74 -48.16
N ARG A 4 39.86 -1.13 -46.93
CA ARG A 4 39.83 -2.54 -46.52
C ARG A 4 38.40 -3.05 -46.63
N LYS A 5 38.14 -4.03 -47.51
CA LYS A 5 36.83 -4.69 -47.64
C LYS A 5 36.52 -5.38 -46.30
N LEU A 6 35.67 -4.76 -45.47
CA LEU A 6 35.20 -5.39 -44.24
C LEU A 6 34.45 -6.66 -44.62
N THR A 7 35.00 -7.81 -44.24
CA THR A 7 34.38 -9.11 -44.51
C THR A 7 33.11 -9.25 -43.66
N ARG A 8 32.07 -9.89 -44.20
CA ARG A 8 30.78 -10.12 -43.49
C ARG A 8 30.97 -10.69 -42.08
N ARG A 9 31.98 -11.53 -41.89
CA ARG A 9 32.36 -12.11 -40.59
C ARG A 9 32.94 -11.07 -39.61
N SER A 10 33.69 -10.08 -40.10
CA SER A 10 34.19 -8.97 -39.28
C SER A 10 33.06 -8.00 -38.90
N PHE A 11 32.10 -7.78 -39.81
CA PHE A 11 30.89 -7.01 -39.51
C PHE A 11 30.03 -7.68 -38.44
N LEU A 12 29.75 -8.99 -38.56
CA LEU A 12 28.99 -9.75 -37.56
C LEU A 12 29.66 -9.74 -36.18
N LYS A 13 31.00 -9.80 -36.12
CA LYS A 13 31.74 -9.69 -34.85
C LYS A 13 31.66 -8.29 -34.24
N LEU A 14 31.77 -7.23 -35.05
CA LEU A 14 31.65 -5.85 -34.59
C LEU A 14 30.22 -5.49 -34.17
N ALA A 15 29.22 -5.88 -34.97
CA ALA A 15 27.81 -5.67 -34.65
C ALA A 15 27.38 -6.48 -33.42
N GLY A 16 27.80 -7.75 -33.33
CA GLY A 16 27.54 -8.60 -32.16
C GLY A 16 28.17 -8.04 -30.87
N ALA A 17 29.41 -7.56 -30.94
CA ALA A 17 30.07 -6.90 -29.81
C ALA A 17 29.39 -5.56 -29.43
N GLY A 18 28.92 -4.78 -30.41
CA GLY A 18 28.19 -3.54 -30.19
C GLY A 18 26.81 -3.73 -29.56
N ILE A 19 26.11 -4.82 -29.89
CA ILE A 19 24.82 -5.18 -29.25
C ILE A 19 25.03 -5.61 -27.79
N ILE A 20 26.12 -6.33 -27.50
CA ILE A 20 26.45 -6.75 -26.13
C ILE A 20 26.82 -5.52 -25.28
N SER A 21 27.57 -4.56 -25.82
CA SER A 21 27.88 -3.32 -25.07
C SER A 21 26.66 -2.42 -24.88
N LEU A 22 25.76 -2.31 -25.87
CA LEU A 22 24.47 -1.61 -25.68
C LEU A 22 23.56 -2.33 -24.69
N SER A 23 23.68 -3.65 -24.51
CA SER A 23 22.85 -4.40 -23.55
C SER A 23 23.17 -4.09 -22.09
N PHE A 24 24.36 -3.55 -21.77
CA PHE A 24 24.70 -3.07 -20.42
C PHE A 24 24.19 -1.66 -20.14
N THR A 25 23.76 -0.92 -21.16
CA THR A 25 23.09 0.36 -21.04
C THR A 25 21.68 0.20 -21.62
N LYS A 26 20.72 -0.30 -20.84
CA LYS A 26 19.30 -0.49 -21.23
C LYS A 26 18.90 0.52 -22.33
N PRO A 27 18.85 0.12 -23.61
CA PRO A 27 18.39 1.02 -24.64
C PRO A 27 16.89 1.11 -24.42
N SER A 28 16.43 2.23 -23.85
CA SER A 28 15.03 2.60 -23.78
C SER A 28 14.51 2.90 -25.20
N PHE A 29 14.42 1.86 -26.02
CA PHE A 29 13.89 1.87 -27.39
C PHE A 29 12.82 0.79 -27.53
N ALA A 30 11.75 0.97 -26.78
CA ALA A 30 10.41 0.45 -27.03
C ALA A 30 9.59 1.05 -25.91
N GLY A 31 8.49 1.73 -26.25
CA GLY A 31 7.64 2.37 -25.27
C GLY A 31 7.25 1.39 -24.18
N ASP A 32 7.83 1.56 -22.99
CA ASP A 32 7.18 1.18 -21.76
C ASP A 32 5.90 2.02 -21.73
N THR A 33 4.83 1.47 -22.31
CA THR A 33 3.49 1.68 -21.77
C THR A 33 3.48 0.98 -20.42
N ALA A 34 4.31 1.47 -19.48
CA ALA A 34 4.13 1.23 -18.08
C ALA A 34 2.73 1.79 -17.82
N GLU A 35 1.77 0.88 -17.64
CA GLU A 35 0.53 1.22 -16.97
C GLU A 35 0.96 1.84 -15.64
N LYS A 36 1.03 3.16 -15.60
CA LYS A 36 1.49 3.88 -14.41
C LYS A 36 0.43 3.61 -13.37
N ASN A 37 0.70 2.69 -12.44
CA ASN A 37 -0.11 2.50 -11.25
C ASN A 37 -0.45 3.88 -10.70
N PHE A 38 -1.72 4.15 -10.38
CA PHE A 38 -2.15 5.48 -9.94
C PHE A 38 -1.25 6.04 -8.82
N PHE A 39 -0.79 5.17 -7.92
CA PHE A 39 0.10 5.49 -6.81
C PHE A 39 1.52 5.93 -7.20
N GLU A 40 1.99 5.60 -8.41
CA GLU A 40 3.30 5.99 -8.92
C GLU A 40 3.28 7.37 -9.59
N THR A 41 2.09 7.86 -9.94
CA THR A 41 1.91 9.23 -10.44
C THR A 41 2.25 10.25 -9.35
N LYS A 42 2.59 11.49 -9.75
CA LYS A 42 2.83 12.61 -8.81
C LYS A 42 1.65 12.79 -7.85
N VAL A 43 0.43 12.79 -8.38
CA VAL A 43 -0.80 12.96 -7.58
C VAL A 43 -1.00 11.78 -6.61
N GLY A 44 -0.78 10.54 -7.07
CA GLY A 44 -0.87 9.35 -6.23
C GLY A 44 0.11 9.36 -5.06
N LYS A 45 1.35 9.81 -5.30
CA LYS A 45 2.37 9.96 -4.25
C LYS A 45 1.99 11.01 -3.21
N GLU A 46 1.48 12.17 -3.64
CA GLU A 46 1.00 13.21 -2.73
C GLU A 46 -0.20 12.71 -1.89
N ARG A 47 -1.15 12.00 -2.51
CA ARG A 47 -2.27 11.39 -1.78
C ARG A 47 -1.79 10.37 -0.75
N LEU A 48 -0.83 9.52 -1.11
CA LEU A 48 -0.26 8.53 -0.19
C LEU A 48 0.44 9.20 0.99
N LYS A 49 1.14 10.32 0.76
CA LYS A 49 1.75 11.13 1.82
C LYS A 49 0.70 11.64 2.82
N LEU A 50 -0.43 12.14 2.35
CA LEU A 50 -1.53 12.59 3.21
C LEU A 50 -2.16 11.45 4.01
N ILE A 51 -2.35 10.27 3.40
CA ILE A 51 -2.87 9.08 4.11
C ILE A 51 -1.92 8.67 5.23
N LYS A 52 -0.60 8.61 4.96
CA LYS A 52 0.42 8.29 5.97
C LYS A 52 0.45 9.32 7.09
N ALA A 53 0.25 10.60 6.78
CA ALA A 53 0.16 11.66 7.79
C ALA A 53 -1.07 11.50 8.70
N ARG A 54 -2.21 11.06 8.17
CA ARG A 54 -3.40 10.78 8.98
C ARG A 54 -3.19 9.58 9.90
N GLN A 55 -2.60 8.50 9.35
CA GLN A 55 -2.26 7.30 10.14
C GLN A 55 -1.32 7.65 11.29
N SER A 56 -0.26 8.42 11.02
CA SER A 56 0.67 8.83 12.07
C SER A 56 0.03 9.75 13.11
N GLY A 57 -0.92 10.61 12.71
CA GLY A 57 -1.76 11.37 13.64
C GLY A 57 -2.57 10.47 14.57
N GLN A 58 -3.28 9.47 14.02
CA GLN A 58 -4.06 8.52 14.82
C GLN A 58 -3.20 7.77 15.85
N TYR A 59 -1.98 7.36 15.49
CA TYR A 59 -1.06 6.72 16.44
C TYR A 59 -0.58 7.66 17.55
N LYS A 60 -0.45 8.97 17.29
CA LYS A 60 -0.13 9.94 18.34
C LYS A 60 -1.31 10.09 19.31
N ASP A 61 -2.53 10.09 18.81
CA ASP A 61 -3.73 10.14 19.65
C ASP A 61 -3.89 8.86 20.49
N ASP A 62 -3.55 7.69 19.94
CA ASP A 62 -3.51 6.43 20.70
C ASP A 62 -2.54 6.49 21.89
N VAL A 63 -1.36 7.07 21.70
CA VAL A 63 -0.40 7.30 22.79
C VAL A 63 -1.02 8.14 23.90
N ILE A 64 -1.79 9.18 23.56
CA ILE A 64 -2.51 10.01 24.55
C ILE A 64 -3.51 9.15 25.34
N SER A 65 -4.29 8.28 24.67
CA SER A 65 -5.20 7.34 25.34
C SER A 65 -4.48 6.46 26.36
N ARG A 66 -3.35 5.88 25.94
CA ARG A 66 -2.55 4.98 26.77
C ARG A 66 -1.87 5.69 27.94
N GLU A 67 -1.33 6.88 27.72
CA GLU A 67 -0.57 7.60 28.75
C GLU A 67 -1.48 8.29 29.76
N LYS A 68 -2.51 9.00 29.28
CA LYS A 68 -3.40 9.81 30.13
C LYS A 68 -4.53 9.00 30.74
N PHE A 69 -5.16 8.13 29.96
CA PHE A 69 -6.33 7.36 30.40
C PHE A 69 -5.99 5.91 30.78
N LYS A 70 -4.72 5.50 30.64
CA LYS A 70 -4.24 4.14 30.97
C LYS A 70 -5.06 3.05 30.28
N MET A 71 -5.52 3.35 29.05
CA MET A 71 -6.37 2.48 28.26
C MET A 71 -5.68 2.19 26.93
N ALA A 72 -5.23 0.95 26.78
CA ALA A 72 -4.59 0.43 25.58
C ALA A 72 -5.52 -0.49 24.77
N ALA A 73 -6.58 -1.01 25.39
CA ALA A 73 -7.52 -1.91 24.74
C ALA A 73 -8.98 -1.55 25.05
N SER A 74 -9.88 -1.82 24.09
CA SER A 74 -11.30 -1.47 24.21
C SER A 74 -12.02 -2.11 25.40
N HIS A 75 -11.59 -3.31 25.83
CA HIS A 75 -12.19 -4.01 26.97
C HIS A 75 -11.79 -3.40 28.33
N GLU A 76 -10.80 -2.51 28.37
CA GLU A 76 -10.40 -1.80 29.58
C GLU A 76 -11.32 -0.60 29.87
N ASN A 77 -12.07 -0.13 28.87
CA ASN A 77 -12.92 1.05 28.96
C ASN A 77 -13.99 0.92 30.06
N PRO A 78 -13.96 1.75 31.12
CA PRO A 78 -14.87 1.63 32.25
C PRO A 78 -16.32 1.88 31.87
N MET A 79 -16.59 2.76 30.89
CA MET A 79 -17.95 3.03 30.43
C MET A 79 -18.54 1.83 29.69
N ILE A 80 -17.73 1.11 28.91
CA ILE A 80 -18.17 -0.10 28.21
C ILE A 80 -18.41 -1.24 29.21
N LYS A 81 -17.53 -1.40 30.21
CA LYS A 81 -17.74 -2.36 31.29
C LYS A 81 -19.07 -2.09 32.02
N ARG A 82 -19.35 -0.83 32.33
CA ARG A 82 -20.59 -0.39 32.96
C ARG A 82 -21.82 -0.68 32.10
N PHE A 83 -21.75 -0.37 30.80
CA PHE A 83 -22.81 -0.67 29.84
C PHE A 83 -23.18 -2.16 29.84
N TYR A 84 -22.18 -3.05 29.82
CA TYR A 84 -22.45 -4.48 29.88
C TYR A 84 -22.91 -4.91 31.28
N SER A 85 -22.31 -4.43 32.37
CA SER A 85 -22.74 -4.87 33.72
C SER A 85 -24.15 -4.43 34.09
N GLU A 86 -24.57 -3.23 33.67
CA GLU A 86 -25.84 -2.61 34.09
C GLU A 86 -26.98 -2.81 33.08
N PHE A 87 -26.69 -3.00 31.79
CA PHE A 87 -27.71 -2.98 30.74
C PHE A 87 -27.62 -4.17 29.78
N ALA A 88 -26.50 -4.34 29.07
CA ALA A 88 -26.39 -5.35 28.02
C ALA A 88 -25.99 -6.75 28.52
N HIS A 89 -25.76 -6.91 29.81
CA HIS A 89 -25.31 -8.12 30.53
C HIS A 89 -23.93 -8.65 30.11
N HIS A 90 -23.81 -9.17 28.89
CA HIS A 90 -22.57 -9.70 28.33
C HIS A 90 -22.56 -9.55 26.80
N PRO A 91 -21.37 -9.58 26.15
CA PRO A 91 -21.30 -9.65 24.69
C PRO A 91 -22.14 -10.82 24.16
N LEU A 92 -22.82 -10.61 23.03
CA LEU A 92 -23.71 -11.60 22.40
C LEU A 92 -24.93 -12.00 23.26
N SER A 93 -25.33 -11.19 24.23
CA SER A 93 -26.65 -11.33 24.87
C SER A 93 -27.78 -11.04 23.90
N GLU A 94 -29.02 -11.43 24.22
CA GLU A 94 -30.20 -11.11 23.42
C GLU A 94 -30.36 -9.59 23.21
N VAL A 95 -30.11 -8.80 24.27
CA VAL A 95 -30.12 -7.32 24.21
C VAL A 95 -29.03 -6.81 23.25
N SER A 96 -27.84 -7.41 23.29
CA SER A 96 -26.73 -7.04 22.39
C SER A 96 -27.03 -7.43 20.94
N GLU A 97 -27.63 -8.60 20.70
CA GLU A 97 -28.05 -9.04 19.36
C GLU A 97 -29.09 -8.10 18.79
N ALA A 98 -30.14 -7.79 19.57
CA ALA A 98 -31.24 -6.94 19.12
C ALA A 98 -30.82 -5.49 18.82
N LEU A 99 -29.84 -4.94 19.55
CA LEU A 99 -29.48 -3.52 19.46
C LEU A 99 -28.17 -3.23 18.72
N LEU A 100 -27.19 -4.13 18.79
CA LEU A 100 -25.81 -3.86 18.31
C LEU A 100 -25.44 -4.68 17.07
N HIS A 101 -26.19 -5.75 16.77
CA HIS A 101 -25.94 -6.59 15.61
C HIS A 101 -26.93 -6.27 14.49
N THR A 102 -26.55 -6.66 13.27
CA THR A 102 -27.37 -6.48 12.07
C THR A 102 -27.04 -7.57 11.06
N HIS A 103 -27.91 -7.75 10.08
CA HIS A 103 -27.74 -8.75 9.04
C HIS A 103 -27.39 -8.10 7.70
N TYR A 104 -26.33 -8.59 7.09
CA TYR A 104 -26.02 -8.27 5.71
C TYR A 104 -26.95 -9.02 4.77
N LYS A 105 -27.44 -8.35 3.73
CA LYS A 105 -28.21 -8.96 2.65
C LYS A 105 -27.34 -9.06 1.40
N ALA A 106 -27.54 -10.12 0.62
CA ALA A 106 -26.90 -10.24 -0.70
C ALA A 106 -27.25 -9.01 -1.55
N ARG A 107 -26.25 -8.46 -2.24
CA ARG A 107 -26.47 -7.39 -3.22
C ARG A 107 -27.08 -8.04 -4.46
N VAL A 108 -28.31 -7.64 -4.79
CA VAL A 108 -28.99 -7.97 -6.06
C VAL A 108 -28.30 -7.22 -7.19
#